data_AF-A0A2G4FFX5-F1
#
_entry.id   AF-A0A2G4FFX5-F1
#
_cell.length_a   1.000
_cell.length_b   1.000
_cell.length_c   1.000
_cell.angle_alpha   90.00
_cell.angle_beta   90.00
_cell.angle_gamma   90.00
#
_symmetry.space_group_name_H-M   'P 1'
#
loop_
_entity.id
_entity.type
_entity.pdbx_description
1 polymer ?
#
loop_
_entity_poly.entity_id
_entity_poly.type
_entity_poly.pdbx_seq_one_letter_code
_entity_poly.pdbx_strand_id
1 'polypeptide(L)'
;MILDVTRPNQIAAAVDHLASAHGEKGIDALVNVAGIADFGPIETLSIDPLRQIFDVNFFGVVALTQAMIPLLRMSRGQTVDVGAVGAHTTIPFGFTICSSKHALESRTSGLLVKLAPWGIDVIA
;
A
#
# COMPACT_ATOMS: atom_id res chain seq x y z
N MET A 1 6.68 15.52 9.21
CA MET A 1 7.42 14.27 8.92
C MET A 1 7.44 14.07 7.42
N ILE A 2 8.54 13.57 6.86
CA ILE A 2 8.65 13.16 5.45
C ILE A 2 8.68 11.63 5.44
N LEU A 3 7.91 10.99 4.54
CA LEU A 3 7.81 9.54 4.43
C LEU A 3 7.84 9.12 2.96
N ASP A 4 8.84 8.32 2.61
CA ASP A 4 8.95 7.53 1.40
C ASP A 4 8.68 6.06 1.75
N VAL A 5 7.60 5.51 1.20
CA VAL A 5 7.15 4.12 1.47
C VAL A 5 8.12 3.06 0.97
N THR A 6 9.10 3.43 0.13
CA THR A 6 10.17 2.54 -0.33
C THR A 6 11.37 2.50 0.63
N ARG A 7 11.35 3.31 1.70
CA ARG A 7 12.46 3.48 2.65
C ARG A 7 12.11 2.90 4.02
N PRO A 8 12.63 1.72 4.39
CA PRO A 8 12.26 1.05 5.66
C PRO A 8 12.54 1.90 6.91
N ASN A 9 13.62 2.68 6.91
CA ASN A 9 13.97 3.58 8.00
C ASN A 9 12.95 4.72 8.18
N GLN A 10 12.35 5.22 7.11
CA GLN A 10 11.32 6.26 7.19
C GLN A 10 9.98 5.68 7.65
N ILE A 11 9.65 4.46 7.22
CA ILE A 11 8.47 3.73 7.72
C ILE A 11 8.60 3.50 9.23
N ALA A 12 9.75 3.02 9.70
CA ALA A 12 10.00 2.81 11.13
C ALA A 12 9.87 4.12 11.93
N ALA A 13 10.49 5.21 11.45
CA ALA A 13 10.36 6.52 12.09
C ALA A 13 8.91 7.02 12.13
N ALA A 14 8.10 6.71 11.11
CA ALA A 14 6.68 7.04 11.10
C ALA A 14 5.88 6.24 12.14
N VAL A 15 6.17 4.95 12.30
CA VAL A 15 5.56 4.13 13.35
C VAL A 15 5.91 4.68 14.74
N ASP A 16 7.17 4.97 15.01
CA ASP A 16 7.61 5.50 16.31
C ASP A 16 6.95 6.85 16.62
N HIS A 17 6.84 7.71 15.61
CA HIS A 17 6.18 9.00 15.73
C HIS A 17 4.69 8.85 16.07
N LEU A 18 3.97 7.99 15.36
CA LEU A 18 2.54 7.76 15.58
C LEU A 18 2.28 7.05 16.92
N ALA A 19 3.09 6.05 17.28
CA ALA A 19 3.02 5.37 18.56
C ALA A 19 3.20 6.35 19.72
N SER A 20 4.16 7.28 19.59
CA SER A 20 4.39 8.33 20.59
C SER A 20 3.24 9.34 20.67
N ALA A 21 2.64 9.70 19.53
CA ALA A 21 1.57 10.70 19.47
C ALA A 21 0.21 10.16 19.94
N HIS A 22 -0.10 8.89 19.67
CA HIS A 22 -1.41 8.29 19.93
C HIS A 22 -1.43 7.30 21.11
N GLY A 23 -0.26 6.84 21.56
CA GLY A 23 -0.13 5.92 22.70
C GLY A 23 -0.99 4.68 22.54
N GLU A 24 -1.70 4.30 23.61
CA GLU A 24 -2.55 3.10 23.65
C GLU A 24 -3.79 3.16 22.73
N LYS A 25 -4.12 4.33 22.17
CA LYS A 25 -5.27 4.45 21.26
C LYS A 25 -5.01 3.85 19.87
N GLY A 26 -3.75 3.80 19.43
CA GLY A 26 -3.42 3.39 18.08
C GLY A 26 -3.94 4.35 17.00
N ILE A 27 -4.25 3.83 15.81
CA ILE A 27 -4.76 4.61 14.67
C ILE A 27 -6.05 4.00 14.13
N ASP A 28 -7.07 4.80 13.84
CA ASP A 28 -8.36 4.29 13.35
C ASP A 28 -8.33 3.89 11.88
N ALA A 29 -7.43 4.51 11.09
CA ALA A 29 -7.32 4.21 9.67
C ALA A 29 -5.89 4.39 9.15
N LEU A 30 -5.49 3.51 8.24
CA LEU A 30 -4.37 3.69 7.33
C LEU A 30 -4.91 3.83 5.91
N VAL A 31 -4.57 4.91 5.20
CA VAL A 31 -4.97 5.09 3.80
C VAL A 31 -3.73 5.05 2.91
N ASN A 32 -3.60 4.00 2.12
CA ASN A 32 -2.49 3.78 1.19
C ASN A 32 -2.77 4.52 -0.13
N VAL A 33 -2.32 5.77 -0.21
CA VAL A 33 -2.50 6.65 -1.37
C VAL A 33 -1.30 6.66 -2.31
N ALA A 34 -0.10 6.36 -1.79
CA ALA A 34 1.14 6.46 -2.55
C ALA A 34 1.08 5.63 -3.85
N GLY A 35 1.38 6.28 -4.97
CA GLY A 35 1.35 5.64 -6.27
C GLY A 35 2.07 6.46 -7.33
N ILE A 36 2.78 5.77 -8.21
CA ILE A 36 3.38 6.32 -9.43
C ILE A 36 2.89 5.54 -10.65
N ALA A 37 2.97 6.17 -11.82
CA ALA A 37 2.51 5.63 -13.07
C ALA A 37 3.56 5.82 -14.15
N ASP A 38 3.59 4.91 -15.10
CA ASP A 38 4.27 5.09 -16.38
C ASP A 38 3.41 4.49 -17.49
N PHE A 39 3.58 4.98 -18.70
CA PHE A 39 2.82 4.55 -19.87
C PHE A 39 3.76 4.40 -21.05
N GLY A 40 3.67 3.26 -21.75
CA GLY A 40 4.51 3.04 -22.90
C GLY A 40 4.31 1.69 -23.57
N PRO A 41 4.88 1.52 -24.77
CA PRO A 41 4.90 0.24 -25.46
C PRO A 41 5.93 -0.70 -24.80
N ILE A 42 5.62 -1.99 -24.77
CA ILE A 42 6.44 -3.01 -24.11
C ILE A 42 7.84 -3.11 -24.73
N GLU A 43 7.97 -2.80 -26.02
CA GLU A 43 9.20 -2.85 -26.80
C GLU A 43 10.24 -1.81 -26.37
N THR A 44 9.80 -0.74 -25.71
CA THR A 44 10.68 0.37 -25.25
C THR A 44 10.77 0.48 -23.74
N LEU A 45 10.03 -0.35 -23.02
CA LEU A 45 9.95 -0.28 -21.57
C LEU A 45 11.28 -0.72 -20.95
N SER A 46 11.84 0.13 -20.11
CA SER A 46 12.93 -0.25 -19.21
C SER A 46 12.38 -0.96 -17.97
N ILE A 47 13.07 -2.02 -17.53
CA ILE A 47 12.63 -2.80 -16.36
C ILE A 47 12.75 -2.01 -15.06
N ASP A 48 13.72 -1.10 -14.95
CA ASP A 48 13.95 -0.37 -13.70
C ASP A 48 12.79 0.58 -13.32
N PRO A 49 12.22 1.38 -14.24
CA PRO A 49 10.96 2.09 -13.99
C PRO A 49 9.81 1.18 -13.57
N LEU A 50 9.68 -0.01 -14.19
CA LEU A 50 8.65 -0.98 -13.81
C LEU A 50 8.87 -1.50 -12.37
N ARG A 51 10.10 -1.79 -11.98
CA ARG A 51 10.44 -2.15 -10.60
C ARG A 51 10.07 -1.03 -9.64
N GLN A 52 10.42 0.21 -9.96
CA GLN A 52 10.10 1.37 -9.13
C GLN A 52 8.59 1.53 -8.95
N ILE A 53 7.79 1.28 -9.98
CA ILE A 53 6.31 1.28 -9.88
C ILE A 53 5.84 0.22 -8.88
N PHE A 54 6.38 -0.99 -8.92
CA PHE A 54 6.06 -2.03 -7.94
C PHE A 54 6.57 -1.69 -6.53
N ASP A 55 7.76 -1.10 -6.41
CA ASP A 55 8.33 -0.68 -5.14
C ASP A 55 7.42 0.33 -4.43
N VAL A 56 6.86 1.30 -5.15
CA VAL A 56 5.93 2.28 -4.59
C VAL A 56 4.51 1.71 -4.44
N ASN A 57 3.92 1.22 -5.52
CA ASN A 57 2.50 0.92 -5.59
C ASN A 57 2.11 -0.37 -4.87
N PHE A 58 3.07 -1.28 -4.65
CA PHE A 58 2.81 -2.59 -4.07
C PHE A 58 3.68 -2.85 -2.83
N PHE A 59 5.00 -2.93 -2.99
CA PHE A 59 5.88 -3.30 -1.87
C PHE A 59 5.87 -2.26 -0.75
N GLY A 60 5.84 -0.97 -1.10
CA GLY A 60 5.73 0.12 -0.14
C GLY A 60 4.41 0.07 0.64
N VAL A 61 3.30 -0.22 -0.05
CA VAL A 61 2.00 -0.42 0.59
C VAL A 61 2.02 -1.64 1.54
N VAL A 62 2.61 -2.76 1.11
CA VAL A 62 2.79 -3.95 1.94
C VAL A 62 3.60 -3.62 3.19
N ALA A 63 4.77 -3.01 3.03
CA ALA A 63 5.68 -2.69 4.13
C ALA A 63 5.05 -1.71 5.12
N LEU A 64 4.40 -0.65 4.63
CA LEU A 64 3.71 0.30 5.47
C LEU A 64 2.53 -0.35 6.21
N THR A 65 1.71 -1.14 5.53
CA THR A 65 0.60 -1.87 6.18
C THR A 65 1.14 -2.78 7.29
N GLN A 66 2.17 -3.57 7.01
CA GLN A 66 2.78 -4.48 7.98
C GLN A 66 3.27 -3.74 9.23
N ALA A 67 3.95 -2.60 9.03
CA ALA A 67 4.48 -1.79 10.11
C ALA A 67 3.38 -1.15 10.97
N MET A 68 2.21 -0.85 10.38
CA MET A 68 1.09 -0.18 11.05
C MET A 68 0.07 -1.13 11.70
N ILE A 69 0.10 -2.44 11.40
CA ILE A 69 -0.82 -3.45 11.99
C ILE A 69 -0.88 -3.36 13.53
N PRO A 70 0.23 -3.22 14.28
CA PRO A 70 0.15 -3.11 15.74
C PRO A 70 -0.72 -1.93 16.19
N LEU A 71 -0.59 -0.77 15.55
CA LEU A 71 -1.36 0.44 15.87
C LEU A 71 -2.83 0.30 15.46
N LEU A 72 -3.10 -0.32 14.30
CA LEU A 72 -4.47 -0.60 13.84
C LEU A 72 -5.19 -1.61 14.73
N ARG A 73 -4.47 -2.59 15.29
CA ARG A 73 -5.06 -3.60 16.17
C ARG A 73 -5.57 -2.99 17.48
N MET A 74 -4.94 -1.94 17.96
CA MET A 74 -5.30 -1.28 19.22
C MET A 74 -6.67 -0.59 19.12
N SER A 75 -6.95 0.05 17.98
CA SER A 75 -8.22 0.72 17.70
C SER A 75 -9.29 -0.19 17.09
N ARG A 76 -8.90 -1.38 16.57
CA ARG A 76 -9.71 -2.18 15.64
C ARG A 76 -10.11 -1.34 14.40
N GLY A 77 -9.12 -0.63 13.89
CA GLY A 77 -9.27 0.29 12.76
C GLY A 77 -9.31 -0.43 11.41
N GLN A 78 -9.04 0.31 10.35
CA GLN A 78 -9.12 -0.21 8.99
C GLN A 78 -7.92 0.23 8.13
N THR A 79 -7.63 -0.53 7.08
CA THR A 79 -6.72 -0.11 6.03
C THR A 79 -7.48 0.05 4.72
N VAL A 80 -7.24 1.16 4.04
CA VAL A 80 -7.87 1.52 2.76
C VAL A 80 -6.78 1.65 1.71
N ASP A 81 -6.84 0.81 0.68
CA ASP A 81 -5.97 0.87 -0.47
C ASP A 81 -6.62 1.73 -1.55
N VAL A 82 -5.95 2.79 -2.02
CA VAL A 82 -6.49 3.55 -3.14
C VAL A 82 -6.25 2.76 -4.43
N GLY A 83 -7.31 2.11 -4.91
CA GLY A 83 -7.35 1.37 -6.16
C GLY A 83 -7.23 2.25 -7.42
N ALA A 84 -7.52 1.65 -8.56
CA ALA A 84 -7.61 2.34 -9.85
C ALA A 84 -8.56 1.56 -10.77
N VAL A 85 -9.17 2.23 -11.76
CA VAL A 85 -9.87 1.51 -12.86
C VAL A 85 -8.94 0.48 -13.52
N GLY A 86 -7.64 0.82 -13.58
CA GLY A 86 -6.57 -0.07 -14.04
C GLY A 86 -6.34 -1.33 -13.20
N ALA A 87 -7.00 -1.50 -12.04
CA ALA A 87 -6.98 -2.72 -11.23
C ALA A 87 -7.96 -3.81 -11.72
N HIS A 88 -8.93 -3.43 -12.56
CA HIS A 88 -9.93 -4.36 -13.10
C HIS A 88 -9.86 -4.48 -14.63
N THR A 89 -9.43 -3.41 -15.30
CA THR A 89 -9.31 -3.38 -16.75
C THR A 89 -7.97 -2.78 -17.14
N THR A 90 -7.11 -3.57 -17.78
CA THR A 90 -5.84 -3.07 -18.30
C THR A 90 -6.07 -2.27 -19.56
N ILE A 91 -5.61 -1.01 -19.56
CA ILE A 91 -5.71 -0.12 -20.72
C ILE A 91 -4.48 -0.22 -21.62
N PRO A 92 -4.62 0.02 -22.95
CA PRO A 92 -3.47 0.06 -23.86
C PRO A 92 -2.37 1.00 -23.35
N PHE A 93 -1.12 0.55 -23.45
CA PHE A 93 0.08 1.24 -22.96
C PHE A 93 0.18 1.47 -21.43
N GLY A 94 -0.86 1.16 -20.65
CA GLY A 94 -0.89 1.31 -19.18
C GLY A 94 -0.59 0.03 -18.41
N PHE A 95 -0.05 -1.01 -19.06
CA PHE A 95 0.11 -2.33 -18.44
C PHE A 95 1.02 -2.33 -17.19
N THR A 96 1.97 -1.39 -17.08
CA THR A 96 2.88 -1.29 -15.94
C THR A 96 2.13 -0.91 -14.65
N ILE A 97 1.41 0.21 -14.66
CA ILE A 97 0.56 0.64 -13.54
C ILE A 97 -0.58 -0.34 -13.32
N CYS A 98 -1.27 -0.80 -14.38
CA CYS A 98 -2.37 -1.75 -14.27
C CYS A 98 -1.91 -3.04 -13.57
N SER A 99 -0.75 -3.60 -13.95
CA SER A 99 -0.20 -4.80 -13.30
C SER A 99 0.04 -4.57 -11.80
N SER A 100 0.61 -3.42 -11.42
CA SER A 100 0.84 -3.10 -10.00
C SER A 100 -0.47 -2.96 -9.21
N LYS A 101 -1.53 -2.44 -9.84
CA LYS A 101 -2.85 -2.25 -9.19
C LYS A 101 -3.67 -3.53 -9.15
N HIS A 102 -3.56 -4.43 -10.13
CA HIS A 102 -4.11 -5.79 -10.03
C HIS A 102 -3.42 -6.57 -8.89
N ALA A 103 -2.10 -6.42 -8.74
CA ALA A 103 -1.38 -7.03 -7.62
C ALA A 103 -1.88 -6.47 -6.26
N LEU A 104 -2.09 -5.15 -6.17
CA LEU A 104 -2.64 -4.51 -4.97
C LEU A 104 -4.04 -5.05 -4.63
N GLU A 105 -4.94 -5.17 -5.62
CA GLU A 105 -6.28 -5.72 -5.43
C GLU A 105 -6.28 -7.16 -4.88
N SER A 106 -5.39 -8.00 -5.43
CA SER A 106 -5.21 -9.38 -4.95
C SER A 106 -4.71 -9.41 -3.50
N ARG A 107 -3.81 -8.49 -3.13
CA ARG A 107 -3.32 -8.34 -1.75
C ARG A 107 -4.42 -7.90 -0.80
N THR A 108 -5.23 -6.90 -1.16
CA THR A 108 -6.36 -6.42 -0.35
C THR A 108 -7.32 -7.57 -0.03
N SER A 109 -7.72 -8.33 -1.06
CA SER A 109 -8.57 -9.51 -0.91
C SER A 109 -7.97 -10.56 0.05
N GLY A 110 -6.67 -10.82 -0.07
CA GLY A 110 -5.97 -11.78 0.80
C GLY A 110 -5.84 -11.32 2.26
N LEU A 111 -5.63 -10.01 2.48
CA LEU A 111 -5.48 -9.46 3.83
C LEU A 111 -6.79 -9.34 4.58
N LEU A 112 -7.91 -9.07 3.89
CA LEU A 112 -9.24 -9.01 4.51
C LEU A 112 -9.51 -10.26 5.36
N VAL A 113 -9.25 -11.45 4.81
CA VAL A 113 -9.45 -12.72 5.53
C VAL A 113 -8.50 -12.87 6.71
N LYS A 114 -7.26 -12.39 6.59
CA LYS A 114 -6.21 -12.55 7.61
C LYS A 114 -6.37 -11.58 8.77
N LEU A 115 -6.88 -10.38 8.53
CA LEU A 115 -6.96 -9.30 9.51
C LEU A 115 -8.32 -9.24 10.21
N ALA A 116 -9.37 -9.84 9.64
CA ALA A 116 -10.69 -9.96 10.24
C ALA A 116 -10.70 -10.50 11.70
N PRO A 117 -9.92 -11.54 12.08
CA PRO A 117 -9.88 -12.02 13.47
C PRO A 117 -9.37 -10.98 14.48
N TRP A 118 -8.68 -9.94 14.00
CA TRP A 118 -8.20 -8.82 14.82
C TRP A 118 -9.14 -7.61 14.79
N GLY A 119 -10.30 -7.73 14.13
CA GLY A 119 -11.25 -6.64 13.94
C GLY A 119 -10.69 -5.52 13.07
N ILE A 120 -9.74 -5.82 12.19
CA ILE A 120 -9.19 -4.85 11.25
C ILE A 120 -9.80 -5.08 9.88
N ASP A 121 -10.50 -4.08 9.37
CA ASP A 121 -11.10 -4.12 8.03
C ASP A 121 -10.09 -3.71 6.96
N VAL A 122 -10.25 -4.26 5.76
CA VAL A 122 -9.38 -4.00 4.60
C VAL A 122 -10.27 -3.65 3.41
N ILE A 123 -10.09 -2.47 2.84
CA ILE A 123 -10.93 -1.90 1.79
C ILE A 123 -10.05 -1.52 0.60
N ALA A 124 -10.55 -1.71 -0.63
CA ALA A 124 -9.98 -1.19 -1.87
C ALA A 124 -10.99 -0.30 -2.61
#